data_AF-J1SKD3-F1
#
_entry.id   AF-J1SKD3-F1
#
_cell.length_a   1.000
_cell.length_b   1.000
_cell.length_c   1.000
_cell.angle_alpha   90.00
_cell.angle_beta   90.00
_cell.angle_gamma   90.00
#
_symmetry.space_group_name_H-M   'P 1'
#
loop_
_entity.id
_entity.type
_entity.pdbx_description
1 polymer ?
#
loop_
_entity_poly.entity_id
_entity_poly.type
_entity_poly.pdbx_seq_one_letter_code
_entity_poly.pdbx_strand_id
1 'polypeptide(L)' 'RRDEARLIPESFDYSSLSGLSNELKNKLDTQKPANIAQALKVEGMTPAAISLLLVHLRRGEGVRGQVA' A
#
# COMPACT_ATOMS: atom_id res chain seq x y z
N ARG A 1 7.72 6.48 -12.09
CA ARG A 1 7.80 5.15 -12.76
C ARG A 1 8.52 4.07 -11.96
N ARG A 2 9.57 4.40 -11.18
CA ARG A 2 10.33 3.37 -10.43
C ARG A 2 9.49 2.62 -9.38
N ASP A 3 8.54 3.29 -8.74
CA ASP A 3 7.73 2.68 -7.67
C ASP A 3 6.57 1.81 -8.17
N GLU A 4 6.18 1.88 -9.45
CA GLU A 4 5.03 1.13 -10.00
C GLU A 4 5.20 -0.39 -9.92
N ALA A 5 6.44 -0.87 -10.08
CA ALA A 5 6.81 -2.28 -9.99
C ALA A 5 6.95 -2.78 -8.54
N ARG A 6 6.82 -1.90 -7.55
CA ARG A 6 6.98 -2.28 -6.15
C ARG A 6 5.82 -3.17 -5.72
N LEU A 7 6.18 -4.34 -5.19
CA LEU A 7 5.22 -5.34 -4.75
C LEU A 7 4.60 -4.93 -3.42
N ILE A 8 3.33 -5.30 -3.25
CA ILE A 8 2.61 -5.19 -2.00
C ILE A 8 2.51 -6.62 -1.45
N PRO A 9 3.04 -6.90 -0.25
CA PRO A 9 2.90 -8.22 0.36
C PRO A 9 1.42 -8.61 0.52
N GLU A 10 1.07 -9.88 0.28
CA GLU A 10 -0.31 -10.36 0.48
C GLU A 10 -0.79 -10.24 1.94
N SER A 11 0.16 -10.24 2.88
CA SER A 11 -0.08 -10.04 4.31
C SER A 11 -0.11 -8.57 4.73
N PHE A 12 -0.16 -7.63 3.78
CA PHE A 12 -0.17 -6.21 4.09
C PHE A 12 -1.51 -5.79 4.68
N ASP A 13 -1.49 -5.16 5.85
CA ASP A 13 -2.70 -4.63 6.49
C ASP A 13 -3.01 -3.21 6.00
N TYR A 14 -3.97 -3.08 5.08
CA TYR A 14 -4.43 -1.79 4.59
C TYR A 14 -5.17 -0.97 5.65
N SER A 15 -5.67 -1.62 6.72
CA SER A 15 -6.36 -0.94 7.82
C SER A 15 -5.42 0.01 8.57
N SER A 16 -4.13 -0.35 8.62
CA SER A 16 -3.07 0.41 9.28
C SER A 16 -2.72 1.73 8.57
N LEU A 17 -3.23 1.97 7.36
CA LEU A 17 -2.96 3.19 6.58
C LEU A 17 -3.70 4.40 7.16
N SER A 18 -3.15 4.99 8.24
CA SER A 18 -3.64 6.24 8.79
C SER A 18 -3.56 7.35 7.72
N GLY A 19 -4.68 8.00 7.42
CA GLY A 19 -4.77 9.02 6.36
C GLY A 19 -5.51 8.59 5.10
N LEU A 20 -5.87 7.30 4.97
CA LEU A 20 -6.84 6.86 3.96
C LEU A 20 -8.25 6.81 4.55
N SER A 21 -9.24 7.07 3.70
CA SER A 21 -10.65 6.86 4.05
C SER A 21 -10.93 5.36 4.22
N ASN A 22 -11.92 5.03 5.05
CA ASN A 22 -12.35 3.64 5.24
C ASN A 22 -12.82 3.00 3.94
N GLU A 23 -13.48 3.77 3.06
CA GLU A 23 -13.87 3.28 1.74
C GLU A 23 -12.66 2.85 0.91
N LEU A 24 -11.61 3.67 0.85
CA LEU A 24 -10.43 3.35 0.06
C LEU A 24 -9.65 2.17 0.65
N LYS A 25 -9.58 2.08 1.98
CA LYS A 25 -9.02 0.90 2.67
C LYS A 25 -9.78 -0.37 2.31
N ASN A 26 -11.11 -0.34 2.35
CA ASN A 26 -11.94 -1.49 2.00
C ASN A 26 -11.79 -1.87 0.53
N LYS A 27 -11.73 -0.88 -0.38
CA LYS A 27 -11.48 -1.12 -1.82
C LYS A 27 -10.12 -1.79 -2.03
N LEU A 28 -9.07 -1.32 -1.36
CA LEU A 28 -7.74 -1.93 -1.42
C LEU A 28 -7.74 -3.36 -0.85
N ASP A 29 -8.38 -3.58 0.29
CA ASP A 29 -8.46 -4.89 0.93
C ASP A 29 -9.29 -5.91 0.11
N THR A 30 -10.30 -5.42 -0.61
CA THR A 30 -11.12 -6.24 -1.52
C THR A 30 -10.35 -6.58 -2.81
N GLN A 31 -9.68 -5.59 -3.40
CA GLN A 31 -8.96 -5.75 -4.67
C GLN A 31 -7.62 -6.47 -4.50
N LYS A 32 -7.00 -6.38 -3.31
CA LYS A 32 -5.66 -6.90 -2.98
C LYS A 32 -4.64 -6.72 -4.11
N PRO A 33 -4.33 -5.46 -4.50
CA PRO A 33 -3.39 -5.21 -5.58
C PRO A 33 -2.01 -5.79 -5.25
N ALA A 34 -1.43 -6.53 -6.20
CA ALA A 34 -0.12 -7.16 -6.03
C ALA A 34 1.04 -6.16 -6.10
N ASN A 35 0.81 -4.97 -6.68
CA ASN A 35 1.81 -3.92 -6.81
C ASN A 35 1.17 -2.52 -6.84
N ILE A 36 2.03 -1.50 -6.79
CA ILE A 36 1.62 -0.09 -6.81
C ILE A 36 0.90 0.28 -8.10
N ALA A 37 1.30 -0.26 -9.26
CA ALA A 37 0.62 -0.01 -10.52
C ALA A 37 -0.85 -0.47 -10.50
N GLN A 38 -1.16 -1.59 -9.83
CA GLN A 38 -2.54 -2.05 -9.62
C GLN A 38 -3.26 -1.19 -8.57
N ALA A 39 -2.60 -0.82 -7.47
CA ALA A 39 -3.19 0.07 -6.47
C ALA A 39 -3.59 1.43 -7.08
N LEU A 40 -2.81 1.96 -8.02
CA LEU A 40 -3.11 3.18 -8.77
C LEU A 40 -4.41 3.11 -9.59
N LYS A 41 -4.85 1.90 -9.97
CA LYS A 41 -6.09 1.68 -10.73
C LYS A 41 -7.33 1.56 -9.84
N VAL A 42 -7.16 1.52 -8.52
CA VAL A 42 -8.28 1.48 -7.59
C VAL A 42 -9.08 2.77 -7.71
N GLU A 43 -10.40 2.64 -7.80
CA GLU A 43 -11.30 3.77 -7.96
C GLU A 43 -11.19 4.74 -6.77
N GLY A 44 -11.01 6.03 -7.07
CA GLY A 44 -10.82 7.06 -6.04
C GLY A 44 -9.39 7.13 -5.50
N MET A 45 -8.45 6.35 -6.06
CA MET A 45 -7.03 6.45 -5.69
C MET A 45 -6.45 7.81 -6.09
N THR A 46 -5.62 8.37 -5.20
CA THR A 46 -4.96 9.65 -5.43
C THR A 46 -3.44 9.51 -5.28
N PRO A 47 -2.64 10.43 -5.87
CA PRO A 47 -1.19 10.45 -5.68
C PRO A 47 -0.77 10.53 -4.21
N ALA A 48 -1.53 11.24 -3.37
CA ALA A 48 -1.30 11.32 -1.93
C ALA A 48 -1.50 9.96 -1.23
N ALA A 49 -2.55 9.22 -1.59
CA ALA A 49 -2.81 7.89 -1.04
C ALA A 49 -1.71 6.89 -1.40
N ILE A 50 -1.21 6.92 -2.63
CA ILE A 50 -0.06 6.09 -3.05
C ILE A 50 1.20 6.45 -2.28
N SER A 51 1.43 7.74 -2.03
CA SER A 51 2.56 8.19 -1.23
C SER A 51 2.51 7.63 0.19
N LEU A 52 1.32 7.63 0.82
CA LEU A 52 1.11 7.04 2.14
C LEU A 52 1.35 5.52 2.14
N LEU A 53 0.83 4.82 1.13
CA LEU A 53 1.03 3.38 0.97
C LEU A 53 2.52 3.04 0.82
N LEU A 54 3.25 3.78 -0.03
CA LEU A 54 4.69 3.60 -0.24
C LEU A 54 5.50 3.81 1.05
N VAL A 55 5.16 4.82 1.85
CA VAL A 55 5.81 5.07 3.15
C VAL A 55 5.59 3.90 4.11
N HIS A 56 4.36 3.37 4.19
CA HIS A 56 4.05 2.24 5.04
C HIS A 56 4.73 0.94 4.59
N LEU A 57 4.77 0.69 3.27
CA LEU A 57 5.49 -0.46 2.72
C LEU A 57 6.99 -0.40 3.06
N ARG A 58 7.62 0.78 2.97
CA ARG A 58 9.04 0.96 3.35
C ARG A 58 9.25 0.76 4.85
N ARG A 59 8.29 1.17 5.70
CA ARG A 59 8.37 0.98 7.15
C ARG A 59 8.21 -0.49 7.55
N GLY A 60 7.27 -1.21 6.92
CA GLY A 60 7.06 -2.64 7.15
C GLY A 60 8.24 -3.52 6.72
N GLU A 61 8.97 -3.11 5.68
CA GLU A 61 10.25 -3.74 5.30
C GLU A 61 11.35 -3.55 6.35
N GLY A 62 11.39 -2.40 7.03
CA GLY A 62 12.40 -2.08 8.04
C GLY A 62 12.31 -2.88 9.33
N VAL A 63 11.13 -3.43 9.68
CA VAL A 63 10.94 -4.19 10.93
C VAL A 63 11.29 -5.68 10.78
N ARG A 64 11.36 -6.21 9.55
CA ARG A 64 11.81 -7.59 9.29
C ARG A 64 13.31 -7.71 9.01
N GLY A 65 14.04 -6.60 8.94
CA GLY A 65 15.48 -6.56 8.63
C GLY A 65 16.42 -6.24 9.80
N GLN A 66 15.91 -6.15 11.03
CA GLN A 66 16.70 -5.79 12.22
C GLN A 66 16.39 -6.75 13.39
N VAL A 67 16.50 -8.04 13.12
CA VAL A 67 16.74 -9.09 14.12
C VAL A 67 17.75 -10.06 13.50
N ALA A 68 19.01 -9.63 13.54
CA ALA A 68 20.20 -10.45 13.38
C ALA A 68 21.27 -9.90 14.32
#